data_AF-C0B6G0-F1
#
_entry.id   AF-C0B6G0-F1
#
_cell.length_a   1.000
_cell.length_b   1.000
_cell.length_c   1.000
_cell.angle_alpha   90.00
_cell.angle_beta   90.00
_cell.angle_gamma   90.00
#
_symmetry.space_group_name_H-M   'P 1'
#
loop_
_entity.id
_entity.type
_entity.pdbx_description
1 polymer ?
#
loop_
_entity_poly.entity_id
_entity_poly.type
_entity_poly.pdbx_seq_one_letter_code
_entity_poly.pdbx_strand_id
1 'polypeptide(L)'
;MSTTEAYVYLQEKIAAMKRDYPLLRDKTDEYVFTALCVRANYYKNPALDFTEQTISEVIVDGQYDGGVDALLLDPNSEADNLILVQSKYYKTITYDNVRDAIQKIILFYKDMEQGEYQNVNATVQRRFLSLNAEIGDESKIRFVFYTSAKKNRIRTDRIEKIVKEQFQDNDKFEVSLLYVDDIIEEIKELESRRPSVEGGIIKIDAANNALEYGEDAVIVNVSAFSIKELYALHSTNLLSRNLRYYIKKRDIDKSINDTIEHDPDQFWFRNNGITIVCDDFRVDGKIVHLKDFFLL
;
A
#
# COMPACT_ATOMS: atom_id res chain seq x y z
N MET A 1 -20.43 6.93 4.86
CA MET A 1 -21.02 7.28 3.55
C MET A 1 -22.09 6.29 3.17
N SER A 2 -23.18 6.77 2.59
CA SER A 2 -24.20 5.94 1.93
C SER A 2 -23.61 5.24 0.68
N THR A 3 -24.24 4.16 0.19
CA THR A 3 -23.78 3.46 -1.03
C THR A 3 -23.76 4.40 -2.24
N THR A 4 -24.73 5.31 -2.33
CA THR A 4 -24.82 6.30 -3.41
C THR A 4 -23.69 7.32 -3.34
N GLU A 5 -23.40 7.87 -2.16
CA GLU A 5 -22.27 8.80 -1.97
C GLU A 5 -20.94 8.15 -2.34
N ALA A 6 -20.72 6.89 -1.93
CA ALA A 6 -19.50 6.16 -2.23
C ALA A 6 -19.30 5.92 -3.72
N TYR A 7 -20.37 5.56 -4.42
CA TYR A 7 -20.34 5.39 -5.86
C TYR A 7 -20.05 6.70 -6.60
N VAL A 8 -20.70 7.81 -6.21
CA VAL A 8 -20.47 9.14 -6.79
C VAL A 8 -19.02 9.59 -6.56
N TYR A 9 -18.49 9.42 -5.35
CA TYR A 9 -17.10 9.74 -5.04
C TYR A 9 -16.13 8.98 -5.97
N LEU A 10 -16.35 7.68 -6.20
CA LEU A 10 -15.52 6.92 -7.14
C LEU A 10 -15.66 7.41 -8.58
N GLN A 11 -16.86 7.80 -9.02
CA GLN A 11 -17.05 8.37 -10.36
C GLN A 11 -16.23 9.66 -10.56
N GLU A 12 -16.20 10.52 -9.55
CA GLU A 12 -15.38 11.74 -9.58
C GLU A 12 -13.89 11.41 -9.69
N LYS A 13 -13.41 10.40 -8.95
CA LYS A 13 -12.00 9.96 -9.02
C LYS A 13 -11.63 9.31 -10.35
N ILE A 14 -12.53 8.51 -10.92
CA ILE A 14 -12.37 7.94 -12.27
C ILE A 14 -12.30 9.07 -13.31
N ALA A 15 -13.20 10.05 -13.24
CA ALA A 15 -13.19 11.20 -14.14
C ALA A 15 -11.89 12.03 -14.01
N ALA A 16 -11.39 12.20 -12.79
CA ALA A 16 -10.08 12.83 -12.55
C ALA A 16 -8.94 12.04 -13.21
N MET A 17 -8.87 10.71 -13.02
CA MET A 17 -7.87 9.88 -13.70
C MET A 17 -7.95 9.96 -15.22
N LYS A 18 -9.14 9.96 -15.82
CA LYS A 18 -9.30 10.12 -17.28
C LYS A 18 -8.80 11.46 -17.78
N ARG A 19 -8.94 12.52 -16.98
CA ARG A 19 -8.42 13.85 -17.32
C ARG A 19 -6.89 13.88 -17.24
N ASP A 20 -6.35 13.33 -16.16
CA ASP A 20 -4.93 13.43 -15.80
C ASP A 20 -4.05 12.48 -16.64
N TYR A 21 -4.61 11.35 -17.13
CA TYR A 21 -3.92 10.37 -17.97
C TYR A 21 -4.60 10.22 -19.34
N PRO A 22 -4.06 10.84 -20.41
CA PRO A 22 -4.59 10.75 -21.76
C PRO A 22 -4.96 9.33 -22.25
N LEU A 23 -4.18 8.29 -21.95
CA LEU A 23 -4.45 6.91 -22.38
C LEU A 23 -5.78 6.35 -21.84
N LEU A 24 -6.31 6.93 -20.76
CA LEU A 24 -7.52 6.44 -20.09
C LEU A 24 -8.80 7.08 -20.59
N ARG A 25 -8.72 8.14 -21.41
CA ARG A 25 -9.89 8.93 -21.84
C ARG A 25 -10.94 8.07 -22.53
N ASP A 26 -10.50 7.15 -23.38
CA ASP A 26 -11.37 6.29 -24.18
C ASP A 26 -11.61 4.92 -23.53
N LYS A 27 -11.07 4.68 -22.32
CA LYS A 27 -11.25 3.42 -21.59
C LYS A 27 -12.56 3.40 -20.81
N THR A 28 -13.08 2.21 -20.55
CA THR A 28 -14.29 2.01 -19.74
C THR A 28 -14.04 2.47 -18.30
N ASP A 29 -15.11 2.81 -17.58
CA ASP A 29 -14.99 3.16 -16.16
C ASP A 29 -14.48 1.97 -15.34
N GLU A 30 -14.79 0.74 -15.75
CA GLU A 30 -14.26 -0.51 -15.16
C GLU A 30 -12.73 -0.57 -15.25
N TYR A 31 -12.15 -0.37 -16.44
CA TYR A 31 -10.70 -0.34 -16.64
C TYR A 31 -10.03 0.73 -15.78
N VAL A 32 -10.60 1.95 -15.77
CA VAL A 32 -10.05 3.07 -14.99
C VAL A 32 -10.21 2.85 -13.50
N PHE A 33 -11.28 2.18 -13.07
CA PHE A 33 -11.49 1.77 -11.69
C PHE A 33 -10.39 0.80 -11.23
N THR A 34 -10.01 -0.18 -12.04
CA THR A 34 -8.87 -1.07 -11.74
C THR A 34 -7.58 -0.27 -11.57
N ALA A 35 -7.28 0.64 -12.51
CA ALA A 35 -6.10 1.49 -12.45
C ALA A 35 -6.08 2.40 -11.20
N LEU A 36 -7.23 2.97 -10.83
CA LEU A 36 -7.40 3.77 -9.62
C LEU A 36 -7.14 2.95 -8.36
N CYS A 37 -7.67 1.73 -8.28
CA CYS A 37 -7.45 0.84 -7.12
C CYS A 37 -5.98 0.45 -6.98
N VAL A 38 -5.33 0.07 -8.10
CA VAL A 38 -3.90 -0.26 -8.12
C VAL A 38 -3.07 0.94 -7.67
N ARG A 39 -3.34 2.14 -8.21
CA ARG A 39 -2.64 3.37 -7.81
C ARG A 39 -2.80 3.62 -6.32
N ALA A 40 -4.03 3.56 -5.82
CA ALA A 40 -4.36 3.85 -4.43
C ALA A 40 -3.68 2.89 -3.46
N ASN A 41 -3.55 1.61 -3.80
CA ASN A 41 -2.99 0.61 -2.89
C ASN A 41 -1.46 0.49 -2.99
N TYR A 42 -0.90 0.56 -4.20
CA TYR A 42 0.51 0.19 -4.45
C TYR A 42 1.42 1.37 -4.82
N TYR A 43 0.86 2.50 -5.26
CA TYR A 43 1.64 3.66 -5.68
C TYR A 43 1.41 4.87 -4.76
N LYS A 44 1.27 4.58 -3.46
CA LYS A 44 1.24 5.63 -2.42
C LYS A 44 2.62 6.28 -2.26
N ASN A 45 3.69 5.53 -2.45
CA ASN A 45 5.06 5.99 -2.31
C ASN A 45 5.40 7.07 -3.38
N PRO A 46 5.79 8.31 -3.00
CA PRO A 46 6.10 9.38 -3.95
C PRO A 46 7.36 9.10 -4.80
N ALA A 47 8.22 8.17 -4.36
CA ALA A 47 9.35 7.71 -5.15
C ALA A 47 8.94 6.72 -6.25
N LEU A 48 7.70 6.21 -6.21
CA LEU A 48 7.14 5.34 -7.25
C LEU A 48 6.28 6.15 -8.21
N ASP A 49 6.76 6.26 -9.44
CA ASP A 49 6.03 6.96 -10.48
C ASP A 49 4.87 6.10 -11.01
N PHE A 50 3.65 6.64 -10.91
CA PHE A 50 2.46 6.07 -11.55
C PHE A 50 2.16 6.81 -12.86
N THR A 51 2.81 6.35 -13.93
CA THR A 51 2.77 6.95 -15.28
C THR A 51 1.83 6.19 -16.22
N GLU A 52 1.60 6.74 -17.41
CA GLU A 52 0.89 6.05 -18.48
C GLU A 52 1.55 4.71 -18.88
N GLN A 53 2.88 4.67 -18.87
CA GLN A 53 3.63 3.43 -19.11
C GLN A 53 3.34 2.41 -18.02
N THR A 54 3.44 2.81 -16.74
CA THR A 54 3.11 1.96 -15.59
C THR A 54 1.71 1.37 -15.70
N ILE A 55 0.72 2.20 -16.05
CA ILE A 55 -0.68 1.78 -16.23
C ILE A 55 -0.78 0.73 -17.35
N SER A 56 -0.12 0.95 -18.50
CA SER A 56 -0.18 0.03 -19.64
C SER A 56 0.52 -1.32 -19.40
N GLU A 57 1.50 -1.35 -18.50
CA GLU A 57 2.21 -2.58 -18.14
C GLU A 57 1.47 -3.38 -17.06
N VAL A 58 0.81 -2.70 -16.12
CA VAL A 58 0.14 -3.33 -14.98
C VAL A 58 -1.26 -3.78 -15.33
N ILE A 59 -2.04 -2.97 -16.04
CA ILE A 59 -3.42 -3.31 -16.38
C ILE A 59 -3.43 -4.19 -17.63
N VAL A 60 -3.99 -5.39 -17.50
CA VAL A 60 -4.07 -6.40 -18.56
C VAL A 60 -5.50 -6.74 -18.97
N ASP A 61 -6.48 -6.00 -18.43
CA ASP A 61 -7.90 -6.05 -18.78
C ASP A 61 -8.13 -5.97 -20.29
N GLY A 62 -8.78 -7.00 -20.84
CA GLY A 62 -9.02 -7.13 -22.26
C GLY A 62 -9.56 -8.50 -22.68
N GLN A 63 -9.70 -8.68 -23.99
CA GLN A 63 -10.18 -9.95 -24.52
C GLN A 63 -9.17 -11.08 -24.22
N TYR A 64 -9.67 -12.20 -23.67
CA TYR A 64 -8.84 -13.35 -23.25
C TYR A 64 -7.79 -12.99 -22.20
N ASP A 65 -8.15 -12.20 -21.20
CA ASP A 65 -7.33 -11.89 -20.03
C ASP A 65 -7.29 -13.02 -18.97
N GLY A 66 -8.09 -14.08 -19.16
CA GLY A 66 -8.20 -15.18 -18.21
C GLY A 66 -8.94 -14.79 -16.91
N GLY A 67 -9.59 -13.62 -16.88
CA GLY A 67 -10.29 -13.09 -15.72
C GLY A 67 -9.40 -12.31 -14.75
N VAL A 68 -8.21 -11.89 -15.17
CA VAL A 68 -7.32 -11.01 -14.40
C VAL A 68 -7.26 -9.65 -15.06
N ASP A 69 -7.55 -8.60 -14.29
CA ASP A 69 -7.61 -7.23 -14.81
C ASP A 69 -6.26 -6.52 -14.64
N ALA A 70 -5.43 -6.91 -13.67
CA ALA A 70 -4.08 -6.38 -13.49
C ALA A 70 -3.08 -7.40 -12.91
N LEU A 71 -1.81 -7.25 -13.32
CA LEU A 71 -0.67 -8.07 -12.91
C LEU A 71 0.54 -7.18 -12.60
N LEU A 72 1.02 -7.26 -11.36
CA LEU A 72 2.19 -6.51 -10.90
C LEU A 72 2.94 -7.25 -9.79
N LEU A 73 4.19 -6.88 -9.58
CA LEU A 73 4.86 -7.13 -8.31
C LEU A 73 4.53 -5.96 -7.38
N ASP A 74 4.34 -6.23 -6.10
CA ASP A 74 4.16 -5.18 -5.10
C ASP A 74 5.44 -4.33 -5.03
N PRO A 75 5.41 -3.08 -5.53
CA PRO A 75 6.61 -2.27 -5.63
C PRO A 75 7.12 -1.85 -4.24
N ASN A 76 6.30 -1.99 -3.19
CA ASN A 76 6.67 -1.69 -1.81
C ASN A 76 7.15 -2.94 -1.04
N SER A 77 7.00 -4.15 -1.59
CA SER A 77 7.41 -5.39 -0.90
C SER A 77 8.86 -5.73 -1.16
N GLU A 78 9.64 -6.01 -0.12
CA GLU A 78 11.02 -6.49 -0.28
C GLU A 78 11.14 -7.91 -0.82
N ALA A 79 10.06 -8.70 -0.76
CA ALA A 79 10.04 -10.07 -1.23
C ALA A 79 9.46 -10.20 -2.64
N ASP A 80 9.24 -9.09 -3.37
CA ASP A 80 8.69 -9.09 -4.73
C ASP A 80 7.41 -9.92 -4.83
N ASN A 81 6.42 -9.57 -4.02
CA ASN A 81 5.15 -10.31 -3.96
C ASN A 81 4.40 -10.16 -5.28
N LEU A 82 3.98 -11.28 -5.88
CA LEU A 82 3.14 -11.28 -7.08
C LEU A 82 1.70 -10.95 -6.71
N ILE A 83 1.16 -9.93 -7.36
CA ILE A 83 -0.20 -9.45 -7.16
C ILE A 83 -1.02 -9.74 -8.43
N LEU A 84 -2.08 -10.53 -8.26
CA LEU A 84 -3.06 -10.80 -9.31
C LEU A 84 -4.38 -10.15 -8.92
N VAL A 85 -4.87 -9.25 -9.75
CA VAL A 85 -6.02 -8.41 -9.45
C VAL A 85 -7.20 -8.78 -10.33
N GLN A 86 -8.37 -8.88 -9.72
CA GLN A 86 -9.65 -8.76 -10.42
C GLN A 86 -10.52 -7.70 -9.78
N SER A 87 -11.29 -7.00 -10.59
CA SER A 87 -12.10 -5.89 -10.17
C SER A 87 -13.52 -5.98 -10.72
N LYS A 88 -14.48 -5.46 -9.96
CA LYS A 88 -15.87 -5.33 -10.40
C LYS A 88 -16.46 -4.00 -9.99
N TYR A 89 -16.71 -3.15 -10.99
CA TYR A 89 -17.30 -1.83 -10.81
C TYR A 89 -18.84 -1.89 -10.75
N TYR A 90 -19.38 -2.52 -9.69
CA TYR A 90 -20.82 -2.69 -9.47
C TYR A 90 -21.34 -1.83 -8.32
N LYS A 91 -22.64 -1.51 -8.34
CA LYS A 91 -23.33 -0.86 -7.22
C LYS A 91 -23.65 -1.83 -6.07
N THR A 92 -23.86 -3.09 -6.41
CA THR A 92 -24.16 -4.18 -5.47
C THR A 92 -23.36 -5.41 -5.87
N ILE A 93 -22.99 -6.23 -4.88
CA ILE A 93 -22.22 -7.45 -5.09
C ILE A 93 -22.77 -8.56 -4.20
N THR A 94 -22.76 -9.79 -4.70
CA THR A 94 -23.16 -10.98 -3.94
C THR A 94 -21.94 -11.82 -3.55
N TYR A 95 -22.11 -12.72 -2.58
CA TYR A 95 -21.06 -13.68 -2.22
C TYR A 95 -20.59 -14.50 -3.43
N ASP A 96 -21.51 -14.98 -4.26
CA ASP A 96 -21.18 -15.77 -5.45
C ASP A 96 -20.34 -14.95 -6.44
N ASN A 97 -20.63 -13.67 -6.64
CA ASN A 97 -19.81 -12.84 -7.52
C ASN A 97 -18.37 -12.68 -7.01
N VAL A 98 -18.17 -12.56 -5.69
CA VAL A 98 -16.83 -12.49 -5.09
C VAL A 98 -16.12 -13.83 -5.20
N ARG A 99 -16.81 -14.93 -4.88
CA ARG A 99 -16.26 -16.29 -5.02
C ARG A 99 -15.83 -16.56 -6.45
N ASP A 100 -16.70 -16.28 -7.42
CA ASP A 100 -16.44 -16.56 -8.83
C ASP A 100 -15.26 -15.72 -9.36
N ALA A 101 -15.10 -14.48 -8.88
CA ALA A 101 -13.93 -13.67 -9.20
C ALA A 101 -12.64 -14.33 -8.66
N ILE A 102 -12.59 -14.62 -7.35
CA ILE A 102 -11.41 -15.28 -6.76
C ILE A 102 -11.10 -16.63 -7.44
N GLN A 103 -12.12 -17.43 -7.77
CA GLN A 103 -11.93 -18.68 -8.49
C GLN A 103 -11.31 -18.48 -9.88
N LYS A 104 -11.68 -17.43 -10.61
CA LYS A 104 -11.07 -17.11 -11.90
C LYS A 104 -9.59 -16.77 -11.77
N ILE A 105 -9.22 -15.92 -10.82
CA ILE A 105 -7.81 -15.57 -10.61
C ILE A 105 -6.99 -16.81 -10.18
N ILE A 106 -7.54 -17.66 -9.31
CA ILE A 106 -6.88 -18.90 -8.89
C ILE A 106 -6.67 -19.85 -10.07
N LEU A 107 -7.71 -20.03 -10.89
CA LEU A 107 -7.62 -20.87 -12.08
C LEU A 107 -6.56 -20.33 -13.04
N PHE A 108 -6.58 -19.02 -13.32
CA PHE A 108 -5.57 -18.36 -14.12
C PHE A 108 -4.16 -18.64 -13.61
N TYR A 109 -3.90 -18.47 -12.30
CA TYR A 109 -2.58 -18.73 -11.74
C TYR A 109 -2.16 -20.20 -11.89
N LYS A 110 -3.08 -21.14 -11.62
CA LYS A 110 -2.81 -22.58 -11.76
C LYS A 110 -2.50 -22.97 -13.22
N ASP A 111 -3.28 -22.45 -14.17
CA ASP A 111 -3.08 -22.71 -15.60
C ASP A 111 -1.70 -22.17 -16.04
N MET A 112 -1.33 -20.97 -15.62
CA MET A 112 -0.04 -20.35 -15.95
C MET A 112 1.16 -21.12 -15.40
N GLU A 113 1.06 -21.59 -14.14
CA GLU A 113 2.11 -22.40 -13.50
C GLU A 113 2.25 -23.79 -14.14
N GLN A 114 1.17 -24.35 -14.66
CA GLN A 114 1.18 -25.64 -15.37
C GLN A 114 1.63 -25.51 -16.84
N GLY A 115 1.87 -24.29 -17.33
CA GLY A 115 2.24 -24.04 -18.72
C GLY A 115 1.05 -23.99 -19.69
N GLU A 116 -0.18 -23.90 -19.19
CA GLU A 116 -1.42 -23.90 -19.97
C GLU A 116 -1.80 -22.50 -20.46
N TYR A 117 -0.97 -21.92 -21.34
CA TYR A 117 -1.11 -20.52 -21.78
C TYR A 117 -2.21 -20.27 -22.83
N GLN A 118 -2.72 -21.33 -23.45
CA GLN A 118 -3.51 -21.28 -24.69
C GLN A 118 -4.89 -20.61 -24.58
N ASN A 119 -5.38 -20.36 -23.37
CA ASN A 119 -6.65 -19.67 -23.13
C ASN A 119 -6.50 -18.16 -22.88
N VAL A 120 -5.27 -17.65 -22.88
CA VAL A 120 -4.94 -16.28 -22.47
C VAL A 120 -4.18 -15.57 -23.60
N ASN A 121 -4.34 -14.25 -23.74
CA ASN A 121 -3.65 -13.50 -24.78
C ASN A 121 -2.13 -13.38 -24.52
N ALA A 122 -1.35 -13.18 -25.60
CA ALA A 122 0.12 -13.15 -25.54
C ALA A 122 0.69 -11.97 -24.71
N THR A 123 -0.08 -10.92 -24.48
CA THR A 123 0.36 -9.79 -23.64
C THR A 123 0.33 -10.18 -22.17
N VAL A 124 -0.79 -10.75 -21.72
CA VAL A 124 -0.95 -11.25 -20.34
C VAL A 124 0.04 -12.37 -20.06
N GLN A 125 0.22 -13.32 -20.99
CA GLN A 125 1.21 -14.40 -20.85
C GLN A 125 2.63 -13.85 -20.64
N ARG A 126 3.08 -12.93 -21.53
CA ARG A 126 4.41 -12.33 -21.41
C ARG A 126 4.59 -11.58 -20.11
N ARG A 127 3.56 -10.84 -19.68
CA ARG A 127 3.59 -10.13 -18.41
C ARG A 127 3.72 -11.09 -17.25
N PHE A 128 2.87 -12.11 -17.16
CA PHE A 128 2.94 -13.12 -16.10
C PHE A 128 4.31 -13.78 -16.05
N LEU A 129 4.83 -14.27 -17.18
CA LEU A 129 6.13 -14.93 -17.25
C LEU A 129 7.28 -14.01 -16.81
N SER A 130 7.24 -12.73 -17.17
CA SER A 130 8.22 -11.74 -16.73
C SER A 130 8.18 -11.57 -15.21
N LEU A 131 7.00 -11.41 -14.62
CA LEU A 131 6.87 -11.22 -13.17
C LEU A 131 7.21 -12.51 -12.40
N ASN A 132 6.80 -13.67 -12.92
CA ASN A 132 7.06 -14.97 -12.31
C ASN A 132 8.55 -15.35 -12.32
N ALA A 133 9.35 -14.75 -13.21
CA ALA A 133 10.79 -14.93 -13.22
C ALA A 133 11.50 -14.13 -12.12
N GLU A 134 10.85 -13.12 -11.55
CA GLU A 134 11.40 -12.27 -10.49
C GLU A 134 11.04 -12.76 -9.08
N ILE A 135 9.96 -13.55 -8.93
CA ILE A 135 9.56 -14.07 -7.62
C ILE A 135 10.54 -15.14 -7.11
N GLY A 136 10.81 -15.12 -5.81
CA GLY A 136 11.62 -16.09 -5.09
C GLY A 136 10.83 -16.92 -4.08
N ASP A 137 11.56 -17.62 -3.22
CA ASP A 137 10.97 -18.51 -2.20
C ASP A 137 10.20 -17.74 -1.11
N GLU A 138 10.66 -16.53 -0.76
CA GLU A 138 10.02 -15.67 0.24
C GLU A 138 8.83 -14.86 -0.32
N SER A 139 8.68 -14.82 -1.65
CA SER A 139 7.62 -14.05 -2.31
C SER A 139 6.24 -14.63 -2.00
N LYS A 140 5.30 -13.75 -1.63
CA LYS A 140 3.88 -14.10 -1.51
C LYS A 140 3.18 -13.93 -2.86
N ILE A 141 2.15 -14.73 -3.07
CA ILE A 141 1.23 -14.63 -4.20
C ILE A 141 -0.11 -14.17 -3.65
N ARG A 142 -0.51 -12.94 -4.00
CA ARG A 142 -1.72 -12.30 -3.48
C ARG A 142 -2.79 -12.23 -4.54
N PHE A 143 -3.94 -12.83 -4.24
CA PHE A 143 -5.15 -12.72 -5.03
C PHE A 143 -5.98 -11.55 -4.50
N VAL A 144 -6.07 -10.47 -5.26
CA VAL A 144 -6.71 -9.23 -4.82
C VAL A 144 -7.99 -9.01 -5.60
N PHE A 145 -9.08 -8.80 -4.88
CA PHE A 145 -10.37 -8.44 -5.46
C PHE A 145 -10.80 -7.05 -5.04
N TYR A 146 -11.05 -6.18 -6.03
CA TYR A 146 -11.61 -4.84 -5.82
C TYR A 146 -13.07 -4.77 -6.25
N THR A 147 -13.91 -4.11 -5.47
CA THR A 147 -15.27 -3.78 -5.93
C THR A 147 -15.77 -2.43 -5.43
N SER A 148 -16.47 -1.70 -6.30
CA SER A 148 -17.15 -0.44 -5.93
C SER A 148 -18.46 -0.66 -5.15
N ALA A 149 -18.81 -1.91 -4.86
CA ALA A 149 -19.97 -2.25 -4.04
C ALA A 149 -19.59 -2.33 -2.55
N LYS A 150 -20.58 -2.12 -1.68
CA LYS A 150 -20.40 -2.39 -0.25
C LYS A 150 -20.32 -3.89 0.04
N LYS A 151 -19.57 -4.26 1.08
CA LYS A 151 -19.42 -5.64 1.57
C LYS A 151 -20.74 -6.38 1.80
N ASN A 152 -21.79 -5.67 2.20
CA ASN A 152 -23.14 -6.23 2.36
C ASN A 152 -23.19 -7.59 3.11
N ARG A 153 -22.55 -7.68 4.28
CA ARG A 153 -22.47 -8.88 5.13
C ARG A 153 -21.81 -10.11 4.48
N ILE A 154 -21.07 -9.94 3.39
CA ILE A 154 -20.29 -11.01 2.77
C ILE A 154 -19.23 -11.52 3.76
N ARG A 155 -19.19 -12.84 3.92
CA ARG A 155 -18.29 -13.57 4.83
C ARG A 155 -16.94 -13.80 4.15
N THR A 156 -15.99 -12.91 4.41
CA THR A 156 -14.63 -12.95 3.83
C THR A 156 -13.85 -14.18 4.29
N ASP A 157 -14.06 -14.61 5.52
CA ASP A 157 -13.48 -15.84 6.10
C ASP A 157 -13.78 -17.10 5.29
N ARG A 158 -14.95 -17.15 4.61
CA ARG A 158 -15.28 -18.28 3.74
C ARG A 158 -14.50 -18.25 2.43
N ILE A 159 -14.21 -17.06 1.91
CA ILE A 159 -13.41 -16.89 0.69
C ILE A 159 -11.94 -17.22 1.00
N GLU A 160 -11.42 -16.73 2.13
CA GLU A 160 -10.08 -17.07 2.63
C GLU A 160 -9.92 -18.59 2.78
N LYS A 161 -10.92 -19.27 3.34
CA LYS A 161 -10.92 -20.73 3.47
C LYS A 161 -10.85 -21.43 2.11
N ILE A 162 -11.55 -20.94 1.09
CA ILE A 162 -11.47 -21.51 -0.27
C ILE A 162 -10.03 -21.40 -0.80
N VAL A 163 -9.37 -20.25 -0.64
CA VAL A 163 -7.99 -20.08 -1.11
C VAL A 163 -7.05 -21.04 -0.37
N LYS A 164 -7.16 -21.13 0.96
CA LYS A 164 -6.37 -22.07 1.77
C LYS A 164 -6.55 -23.52 1.33
N GLU A 165 -7.78 -23.97 1.14
CA GLU A 165 -8.08 -25.33 0.66
C GLU A 165 -7.51 -25.58 -0.75
N GLN A 166 -7.58 -24.60 -1.65
CA GLN A 166 -7.07 -24.71 -3.02
C GLN A 166 -5.55 -24.84 -3.11
N PHE A 167 -4.83 -24.38 -2.07
CA PHE A 167 -3.37 -24.38 -1.99
C PHE A 167 -2.82 -25.12 -0.76
N GLN A 168 -3.62 -26.05 -0.19
CA GLN A 168 -3.19 -26.95 0.90
C GLN A 168 -2.60 -26.22 2.13
N ASP A 169 -3.24 -25.12 2.54
CA ASP A 169 -2.83 -24.28 3.67
C ASP A 169 -1.39 -23.72 3.54
N ASN A 170 -0.91 -23.55 2.30
CA ASN A 170 0.39 -22.92 2.05
C ASN A 170 0.31 -21.40 2.26
N ASP A 171 1.03 -20.90 3.27
CA ASP A 171 1.08 -19.48 3.63
C ASP A 171 1.69 -18.58 2.54
N LYS A 172 2.24 -19.13 1.45
CA LYS A 172 2.66 -18.36 0.26
C LYS A 172 1.47 -17.66 -0.41
N PHE A 173 0.26 -18.21 -0.30
CA PHE A 173 -0.93 -17.73 -1.00
C PHE A 173 -1.85 -16.94 -0.08
N GLU A 174 -2.08 -15.69 -0.43
CA GLU A 174 -2.92 -14.76 0.35
C GLU A 174 -4.07 -14.24 -0.50
N VAL A 175 -5.16 -13.84 0.14
CA VAL A 175 -6.30 -13.19 -0.52
C VAL A 175 -6.63 -11.87 0.15
N SER A 176 -6.98 -10.86 -0.64
CA SER A 176 -7.41 -9.55 -0.15
C SER A 176 -8.68 -9.12 -0.86
N LEU A 177 -9.71 -8.78 -0.08
CA LEU A 177 -11.02 -8.41 -0.58
C LEU A 177 -11.31 -6.97 -0.16
N LEU A 178 -11.19 -6.03 -1.10
CA LEU A 178 -11.38 -4.61 -0.85
C LEU A 178 -12.70 -4.14 -1.45
N TYR A 179 -13.58 -3.65 -0.58
CA TYR A 179 -14.87 -3.10 -0.93
C TYR A 179 -14.78 -1.57 -1.00
N VAL A 180 -15.87 -0.93 -1.41
CA VAL A 180 -15.90 0.52 -1.65
C VAL A 180 -15.43 1.36 -0.48
N ASP A 181 -15.76 0.97 0.77
CA ASP A 181 -15.36 1.74 1.94
C ASP A 181 -13.83 1.64 2.16
N ASP A 182 -13.24 0.46 1.94
CA ASP A 182 -11.78 0.22 2.00
C ASP A 182 -11.06 1.00 0.88
N ILE A 183 -11.56 0.92 -0.35
CA ILE A 183 -10.95 1.62 -1.52
C ILE A 183 -10.97 3.14 -1.33
N ILE A 184 -12.05 3.68 -0.77
CA ILE A 184 -12.15 5.12 -0.50
C ILE A 184 -11.16 5.54 0.59
N GLU A 185 -10.92 4.70 1.59
CA GLU A 185 -9.90 4.95 2.61
C GLU A 185 -8.50 4.97 1.97
N GLU A 186 -8.18 4.01 1.11
CA GLU A 186 -6.92 3.94 0.36
C GLU A 186 -6.70 5.18 -0.53
N ILE A 187 -7.74 5.63 -1.25
CA ILE A 187 -7.68 6.85 -2.07
C ILE A 187 -7.49 8.09 -1.19
N LYS A 188 -8.21 8.17 -0.06
CA LYS A 188 -8.04 9.29 0.86
C LYS A 188 -6.65 9.29 1.46
N GLU A 189 -6.08 8.16 1.80
CA GLU A 189 -4.70 8.10 2.30
C GLU A 189 -3.72 8.58 1.23
N LEU A 190 -3.89 8.15 -0.02
CA LEU A 190 -3.09 8.64 -1.15
C LEU A 190 -3.16 10.17 -1.29
N GLU A 191 -4.35 10.76 -1.13
CA GLU A 191 -4.60 12.20 -1.31
C GLU A 191 -4.36 13.07 -0.06
N SER A 192 -4.54 12.50 1.13
CA SER A 192 -4.48 13.20 2.42
C SER A 192 -3.07 13.45 2.91
N ARG A 193 -2.07 13.15 2.08
CA ARG A 193 -0.67 13.58 2.27
C ARG A 193 -0.60 15.10 2.29
N ARG A 194 -0.89 15.66 3.45
CA ARG A 194 -0.24 16.89 3.87
C ARG A 194 1.25 16.54 3.90
N PRO A 195 2.12 17.38 3.33
CA PRO A 195 3.56 17.15 3.32
C PRO A 195 4.19 17.13 4.74
N SER A 196 3.37 17.32 5.77
CA SER A 196 3.73 17.45 7.18
C SER A 196 2.52 17.19 8.10
N VAL A 197 2.79 16.89 9.36
CA VAL A 197 1.83 16.84 10.47
C VAL A 197 1.66 18.25 11.05
N GLU A 198 0.43 18.75 11.08
CA GLU A 198 0.12 20.14 11.48
C GLU A 198 0.65 20.50 12.87
N GLY A 199 0.56 19.58 13.83
CA GLY A 199 1.11 19.77 15.17
C GLY A 199 1.27 18.48 15.94
N GLY A 200 2.28 18.44 16.81
CA GLY A 200 2.62 17.25 17.59
C GLY A 200 3.48 17.60 18.80
N ILE A 201 3.61 16.63 19.71
CA ILE A 201 4.47 16.75 20.89
C ILE A 201 5.40 15.56 20.99
N ILE A 202 6.65 15.83 21.35
CA ILE A 202 7.60 14.80 21.77
C ILE A 202 8.01 15.01 23.22
N LYS A 203 8.14 13.91 23.97
CA LYS A 203 8.61 13.93 25.36
C LYS A 203 10.10 13.67 25.42
N ILE A 204 10.82 14.52 26.15
CA ILE A 204 12.26 14.40 26.39
C ILE A 204 12.56 13.83 27.79
N ASP A 205 13.77 13.30 27.97
CA ASP A 205 14.21 12.60 29.18
C ASP A 205 14.19 13.52 30.44
N ALA A 206 14.71 14.73 30.31
CA ALA A 206 14.84 15.71 31.37
C ALA A 206 14.37 17.11 30.94
N ALA A 207 13.95 17.92 31.91
CA ALA A 207 13.41 19.23 31.62
C ALA A 207 14.49 20.13 31.01
N ASN A 208 14.19 20.73 29.86
CA ASN A 208 15.08 21.59 29.07
C ASN A 208 16.41 20.92 28.70
N ASN A 209 16.45 19.58 28.61
CA ASN A 209 17.63 18.85 28.16
C ASN A 209 17.71 18.88 26.63
N ALA A 210 18.13 20.03 26.13
CA ALA A 210 18.17 20.39 24.73
C ALA A 210 19.51 21.06 24.40
N LEU A 211 20.14 20.64 23.30
CA LEU A 211 21.29 21.32 22.72
C LEU A 211 20.79 22.19 21.56
N GLU A 212 20.75 23.50 21.78
CA GLU A 212 20.26 24.48 20.81
C GLU A 212 21.39 24.97 19.90
N TYR A 213 21.09 25.07 18.60
CA TYR A 213 22.01 25.57 17.57
C TYR A 213 21.34 26.70 16.79
N GLY A 214 21.40 27.91 17.35
CA GLY A 214 20.65 29.05 16.83
C GLY A 214 19.16 28.90 17.09
N GLU A 215 18.34 29.60 16.30
CA GLU A 215 16.87 29.52 16.42
C GLU A 215 16.28 28.36 15.59
N ASP A 216 17.08 27.72 14.73
CA ASP A 216 16.58 26.82 13.69
C ASP A 216 16.77 25.32 13.99
N ALA A 217 17.49 24.95 15.06
CA ALA A 217 17.78 23.54 15.34
C ALA A 217 17.98 23.23 16.83
N VAL A 218 17.50 22.05 17.23
CA VAL A 218 17.69 21.49 18.57
C VAL A 218 17.99 19.99 18.49
N ILE A 219 18.89 19.51 19.35
CA ILE A 219 19.13 18.09 19.58
C ILE A 219 18.61 17.73 20.97
N VAL A 220 17.76 16.71 21.05
CA VAL A 220 17.14 16.25 22.31
C VAL A 220 17.19 14.72 22.43
N ASN A 221 17.16 14.23 23.66
CA ASN A 221 16.91 12.82 23.93
C ASN A 221 15.41 12.56 23.99
N VAL A 222 14.87 11.88 22.98
CA VAL A 222 13.44 11.62 22.87
C VAL A 222 13.06 10.24 23.41
N SER A 223 11.89 10.15 24.05
CA SER A 223 11.29 8.87 24.40
C SER A 223 10.81 8.11 23.16
N ALA A 224 11.26 6.87 22.97
CA ALA A 224 10.80 6.00 21.90
C ALA A 224 9.28 5.78 21.93
N PHE A 225 8.67 5.77 23.13
CA PHE A 225 7.22 5.68 23.27
C PHE A 225 6.52 6.92 22.69
N SER A 226 7.10 8.10 22.84
CA SER A 226 6.55 9.33 22.26
C SER A 226 6.53 9.30 20.73
N ILE A 227 7.59 8.76 20.10
CA ILE A 227 7.65 8.58 18.65
C ILE A 227 6.62 7.53 18.20
N LYS A 228 6.47 6.44 18.96
CA LYS A 228 5.44 5.43 18.70
C LYS A 228 4.02 6.01 18.77
N GLU A 229 3.72 6.85 19.78
CA GLU A 229 2.42 7.53 19.89
C GLU A 229 2.16 8.44 18.68
N LEU A 230 3.16 9.22 18.25
CA LEU A 230 3.04 10.05 17.05
C LEU A 230 2.80 9.23 15.79
N TYR A 231 3.51 8.11 15.63
CA TYR A 231 3.30 7.22 14.49
C TYR A 231 1.91 6.56 14.54
N ALA A 232 1.42 6.16 15.70
CA ALA A 232 0.07 5.60 15.83
C ALA A 232 -1.03 6.63 15.49
N LEU A 233 -0.78 7.92 15.72
CA LEU A 233 -1.74 8.99 15.45
C LEU A 233 -1.71 9.48 13.99
N HIS A 234 -0.52 9.54 13.39
CA HIS A 234 -0.31 10.18 12.09
C HIS A 234 0.12 9.22 10.98
N SER A 235 0.44 7.98 11.32
CA SER A 235 0.82 6.90 10.39
C SER A 235 1.88 7.37 9.38
N THR A 236 1.65 7.08 8.10
CA THR A 236 2.55 7.36 6.99
C THR A 236 2.76 8.86 6.72
N ASN A 237 1.89 9.75 7.21
CA ASN A 237 2.08 11.20 7.07
C ASN A 237 3.30 11.69 7.86
N LEU A 238 3.60 11.04 8.99
CA LEU A 238 4.80 11.31 9.79
C LEU A 238 6.07 11.04 9.00
N LEU A 239 6.04 10.09 8.07
CA LEU A 239 7.18 9.65 7.25
C LEU A 239 7.06 10.12 5.79
N SER A 240 6.20 11.10 5.53
CA SER A 240 5.80 11.51 4.17
C SER A 240 6.96 11.93 3.26
N ARG A 241 8.07 12.40 3.84
CA ARG A 241 9.30 12.79 3.15
C ARG A 241 10.52 11.93 3.52
N ASN A 242 10.32 10.87 4.29
CA ASN A 242 11.37 9.93 4.62
C ASN A 242 11.66 9.02 3.41
N LEU A 243 12.73 9.32 2.67
CA LEU A 243 13.13 8.49 1.53
C LEU A 243 13.47 7.05 1.93
N ARG A 244 13.95 6.80 3.16
CA ARG A 244 14.26 5.45 3.64
C ARG A 244 13.00 4.62 3.87
N TYR A 245 11.88 5.22 4.28
CA TYR A 245 10.60 4.53 4.33
C TYR A 245 10.18 4.00 2.95
N TYR A 246 10.72 4.59 1.88
CA TYR A 246 10.34 4.34 0.50
C TYR A 246 11.40 3.62 -0.34
N ILE A 247 12.64 3.49 0.15
CA ILE A 247 13.77 2.86 -0.55
C ILE A 247 14.17 1.58 0.20
N LYS A 248 14.02 0.43 -0.46
CA LYS A 248 14.39 -0.90 0.04
C LYS A 248 15.88 -0.98 0.40
N LYS A 249 16.22 -1.29 1.66
CA LYS A 249 17.59 -1.66 2.09
C LYS A 249 17.54 -2.70 3.22
N ARG A 250 17.52 -3.97 2.82
CA ARG A 250 17.53 -5.19 3.68
C ARG A 250 18.59 -5.19 4.81
N ASP A 251 19.75 -4.57 4.61
CA ASP A 251 20.86 -4.70 5.57
C ASP A 251 20.71 -3.86 6.84
N ILE A 252 20.02 -2.70 6.78
CA ILE A 252 19.98 -1.77 7.92
C ILE A 252 18.95 -2.23 8.95
N ASP A 253 17.79 -2.70 8.48
CA ASP A 253 16.67 -3.10 9.34
C ASP A 253 17.01 -4.34 10.16
N LYS A 254 17.84 -5.24 9.62
CA LYS A 254 18.37 -6.37 10.38
C LYS A 254 19.19 -5.91 11.61
N SER A 255 20.08 -4.94 11.45
CA SER A 255 20.90 -4.46 12.60
C SER A 255 20.08 -3.75 13.67
N ILE A 256 19.00 -3.06 13.27
CA ILE A 256 18.06 -2.41 14.18
C ILE A 256 17.32 -3.49 14.99
N ASN A 257 16.75 -4.49 14.30
CA ASN A 257 16.05 -5.61 14.93
C ASN A 257 16.98 -6.39 15.87
N ASP A 258 18.20 -6.70 15.42
CA ASP A 258 19.20 -7.40 16.23
C ASP A 258 19.52 -6.62 17.52
N THR A 259 19.62 -5.29 17.44
CA THR A 259 19.87 -4.46 18.64
C THR A 259 18.66 -4.47 19.59
N ILE A 260 17.43 -4.45 19.08
CA ILE A 260 16.22 -4.52 19.92
C ILE A 260 16.15 -5.86 20.65
N GLU A 261 16.45 -6.95 19.95
CA GLU A 261 16.32 -8.32 20.47
C GLU A 261 17.45 -8.68 21.45
N HIS A 262 18.69 -8.29 21.15
CA HIS A 262 19.87 -8.79 21.87
C HIS A 262 20.56 -7.74 22.74
N ASP A 263 20.53 -6.45 22.35
CA ASP A 263 21.28 -5.36 23.01
C ASP A 263 20.39 -4.11 23.28
N PRO A 264 19.20 -4.24 23.91
CA PRO A 264 18.24 -3.13 24.03
C PRO A 264 18.80 -1.92 24.79
N ASP A 265 19.67 -2.13 25.77
CA ASP A 265 20.34 -1.05 26.51
C ASP A 265 21.29 -0.21 25.65
N GLN A 266 21.74 -0.76 24.51
CA GLN A 266 22.60 -0.06 23.55
C GLN A 266 21.79 0.61 22.44
N PHE A 267 20.47 0.46 22.42
CA PHE A 267 19.63 0.90 21.31
C PHE A 267 19.77 2.40 21.03
N TRP A 268 19.71 3.24 22.07
CA TRP A 268 19.90 4.69 21.91
C TRP A 268 21.27 5.04 21.33
N PHE A 269 22.33 4.33 21.73
CA PHE A 269 23.68 4.59 21.27
C PHE A 269 23.91 4.11 19.83
N ARG A 270 23.34 2.96 19.43
CA ARG A 270 23.55 2.36 18.12
C ARG A 270 22.57 2.84 17.04
N ASN A 271 21.37 3.27 17.45
CA ASN A 271 20.27 3.63 16.56
C ASN A 271 19.73 5.04 16.85
N ASN A 272 20.62 5.98 17.21
CA ASN A 272 20.28 7.41 17.23
C ASN A 272 20.17 7.98 15.80
N GLY A 273 19.76 9.25 15.71
CA GLY A 273 19.76 9.99 14.43
C GLY A 273 18.40 10.16 13.77
N ILE A 274 17.29 9.99 14.49
CA ILE A 274 15.97 10.42 13.98
C ILE A 274 16.02 11.93 13.77
N THR A 275 15.86 12.36 12.52
CA THR A 275 15.80 13.78 12.18
C THR A 275 14.35 14.18 12.00
N ILE A 276 13.90 15.18 12.75
CA ILE A 276 12.57 15.77 12.61
C ILE A 276 12.74 17.14 11.95
N VAL A 277 12.11 17.31 10.80
CA VAL A 277 12.05 18.61 10.12
C VAL A 277 10.69 19.22 10.42
N CYS A 278 10.65 20.49 10.80
CA CYS A 278 9.44 21.22 11.17
C CYS A 278 9.55 22.68 10.73
N ASP A 279 8.41 23.34 10.57
CA ASP A 279 8.39 24.79 10.30
C ASP A 279 8.69 25.61 11.57
N ASP A 280 8.31 25.07 12.74
CA ASP A 280 8.56 25.69 14.05
C ASP A 280 8.61 24.63 15.16
N PHE A 281 9.41 24.90 16.19
CA PHE A 281 9.48 24.10 17.40
C PHE A 281 9.62 24.95 18.66
N ARG A 282 9.12 24.42 19.79
CA ARG A 282 9.27 25.06 21.10
C ARG A 282 9.55 24.04 22.18
N VAL A 283 10.69 24.17 22.85
CA VAL A 283 11.04 23.39 24.05
C VAL A 283 10.37 24.02 25.27
N ASP A 284 9.55 23.24 25.97
CA ASP A 284 8.81 23.64 27.16
C ASP A 284 8.90 22.54 28.24
N GLY A 285 9.88 22.69 29.13
CA GLY A 285 10.15 21.71 30.18
C GLY A 285 10.52 20.36 29.58
N LYS A 286 9.68 19.33 29.77
CA LYS A 286 9.91 17.98 29.24
C LYS A 286 9.24 17.72 27.89
N ILE A 287 8.69 18.75 27.26
CA ILE A 287 7.92 18.63 26.03
C ILE A 287 8.57 19.49 24.95
N VAL A 288 8.70 18.96 23.75
CA VAL A 288 8.97 19.76 22.55
C VAL A 288 7.70 19.76 21.72
N HIS A 289 7.18 20.95 21.49
CA HIS A 289 6.07 21.19 20.58
C HIS A 289 6.63 21.33 19.17
N LEU A 290 5.99 20.67 18.21
CA LEU A 290 6.36 20.69 16.80
C LEU A 290 5.17 21.18 15.99
N LYS A 291 5.44 21.99 14.96
CA LYS A 291 4.45 22.47 14.01
C LYS A 291 4.87 22.13 12.59
N ASP A 292 3.90 21.68 11.79
CA ASP A 292 4.09 21.34 10.38
C ASP A 292 5.35 20.49 10.16
N PHE A 293 5.41 19.32 10.81
CA PHE A 293 6.61 18.51 10.91
C PHE A 293 6.52 17.11 10.26
N PHE A 294 7.66 16.51 9.95
CA PHE A 294 7.81 15.13 9.47
C PHE A 294 9.17 14.55 9.91
N LEU A 295 9.28 13.23 9.90
CA LEU A 295 10.51 12.49 10.22
C LEU A 295 11.22 12.09 8.92
N LEU A 296 12.55 12.15 8.94
CA LEU A 296 13.47 11.72 7.89
C LEU A 296 14.21 10.42 8.25
#